data_AF-A0A562NCE1-F1
#
_entry.id   AF-A0A562NCE1-F1
#
_cell.length_a   1.000
_cell.length_b   1.000
_cell.length_c   1.000
_cell.angle_alpha   90.00
_cell.angle_beta   90.00
_cell.angle_gamma   90.00
#
_symmetry.space_group_name_H-M   'P 1'
#
loop_
_entity.id
_entity.type
_entity.pdbx_description
1 polymer ?
#
loop_
_entity_poly.entity_id
_entity_poly.type
_entity_poly.pdbx_seq_one_letter_code
_entity_poly.pdbx_strand_id
1 'polypeptide(L)'
;MQINASITHRGITIHEHDVPGARFSWTHEETGSAGIARTAEEAIRQISGFFGPDPACRLCQGHGTEDWALLAYASCANCFPEDAA
;
A
#
# COMPACT_ATOMS: atom_id res chain seq x y z
N MET A 1 14.52 4.18 18.39
CA MET A 1 14.21 4.20 16.94
C MET A 1 14.34 5.63 16.49
N GLN A 2 15.21 5.91 15.53
CA GLN A 2 15.40 7.25 14.98
C GLN A 2 14.65 7.31 13.65
N ILE A 3 13.77 8.31 13.50
CA ILE A 3 12.97 8.50 12.29
C ILE A 3 13.78 9.40 11.36
N ASN A 4 14.09 8.91 10.17
CA ASN A 4 14.93 9.63 9.20
C ASN A 4 14.11 10.53 8.28
N ALA A 5 12.95 10.04 7.83
CA ALA A 5 12.01 10.74 6.97
C ALA A 5 10.60 10.17 7.15
N SER A 6 9.59 10.91 6.70
CA SER A 6 8.22 10.42 6.63
C SER A 6 7.57 10.76 5.30
N ILE A 7 6.67 9.88 4.86
CA ILE A 7 5.87 10.05 3.65
C ILE A 7 4.41 9.90 4.07
N THR A 8 3.54 10.80 3.61
CA THR A 8 2.09 10.67 3.83
C THR A 8 1.44 10.01 2.62
N HIS A 9 0.71 8.93 2.85
CA HIS A 9 -0.07 8.22 1.83
C HIS A 9 -1.49 8.00 2.34
N ARG A 10 -2.50 8.55 1.64
CA ARG A 10 -3.93 8.45 2.03
C ARG A 10 -4.21 8.87 3.48
N GLY A 11 -3.52 9.93 3.95
CA GLY A 11 -3.64 10.41 5.33
C GLY A 11 -2.86 9.59 6.37
N ILE A 12 -2.28 8.45 5.98
CA ILE A 12 -1.46 7.60 6.83
C ILE A 12 0.00 8.02 6.70
N THR A 13 0.67 8.19 7.83
CA THR A 13 2.10 8.51 7.85
C THR A 13 2.92 7.23 7.83
N ILE A 14 3.80 7.12 6.84
CA ILE A 14 4.81 6.08 6.73
C ILE A 14 6.11 6.67 7.28
N HIS A 15 6.66 6.06 8.33
CA HIS A 15 7.90 6.45 8.98
C HIS A 15 9.06 5.59 8.47
N GLU A 16 10.15 6.23 8.06
CA GLU A 16 11.41 5.55 7.77
C GLU A 16 12.29 5.50 9.01
N HIS A 17 12.79 4.31 9.33
CA HIS A 17 13.68 4.01 10.44
C HIS A 17 15.03 3.51 9.93
N ASP A 18 16.08 3.80 10.67
CA ASP A 18 17.42 3.23 10.42
C ASP A 18 17.55 1.81 10.99
N VAL A 19 16.74 0.86 10.50
CA VAL A 19 16.79 -0.55 10.93
C VAL A 19 16.85 -1.51 9.75
N PRO A 20 17.78 -2.48 9.74
CA PRO A 20 17.87 -3.46 8.67
C PRO A 20 16.65 -4.39 8.68
N GLY A 21 15.98 -4.51 7.53
CA GLY A 21 14.88 -5.47 7.30
C GLY A 21 13.46 -4.98 7.61
N ALA A 22 13.30 -3.89 8.37
CA ALA A 22 11.99 -3.29 8.70
C ALA A 22 12.08 -1.74 8.64
N ARG A 23 12.62 -1.26 7.52
CA ARG A 23 13.02 0.15 7.34
C ARG A 23 11.83 1.11 7.34
N PHE A 24 10.63 0.65 7.02
CA PHE A 24 9.43 1.49 7.00
C PHE A 24 8.37 0.93 7.92
N SER A 25 7.64 1.79 8.61
CA SER A 25 6.46 1.42 9.38
C SER A 25 5.32 2.39 9.14
N TRP A 26 4.09 1.93 9.27
CA TRP A 26 2.90 2.77 9.17
C TRP A 26 1.85 2.31 10.16
N THR A 27 1.03 3.24 10.62
CA THR A 27 -0.10 2.97 11.51
C THR A 27 -1.26 3.84 11.11
N HIS A 28 -2.44 3.25 10.99
CA HIS A 28 -3.70 3.95 10.78
C HIS A 28 -4.44 4.07 12.10
N GLU A 29 -4.43 5.28 12.68
CA GLU A 29 -4.93 5.53 14.03
C GLU A 29 -6.42 5.23 14.20
N GLU A 30 -7.25 5.44 13.17
CA GLU A 30 -8.70 5.23 13.24
C GLU A 30 -9.07 3.74 13.35
N THR A 31 -8.35 2.87 12.66
CA THR A 31 -8.64 1.42 12.63
C THR A 31 -7.71 0.59 13.52
N GLY A 32 -6.60 1.16 13.97
CA GLY A 32 -5.53 0.44 14.67
C GLY A 32 -4.68 -0.48 13.77
N SER A 33 -4.97 -0.56 12.46
CA SER A 33 -4.16 -1.29 11.49
C SER A 33 -2.75 -0.71 11.40
N ALA A 34 -1.74 -1.57 11.30
CA ALA A 34 -0.36 -1.16 11.17
C ALA A 34 0.44 -2.19 10.37
N GLY A 35 1.60 -1.78 9.89
CA GLY A 35 2.50 -2.65 9.14
C GLY A 35 3.94 -2.18 9.20
N ILE A 36 4.84 -3.11 8.88
CA ILE A 36 6.25 -2.87 8.65
C ILE A 36 6.64 -3.36 7.27
N ALA A 37 7.55 -2.64 6.63
CA ALA A 37 7.96 -2.89 5.25
C ALA A 37 9.45 -2.61 5.04
N ARG A 38 10.02 -3.24 4.01
CA ARG A 38 11.41 -3.01 3.61
C ARG A 38 11.57 -1.77 2.74
N THR A 39 10.53 -1.40 2.01
CA THR A 39 10.51 -0.23 1.12
C THR A 39 9.23 0.59 1.33
N ALA A 40 9.27 1.88 0.98
CA ALA A 40 8.08 2.73 1.02
C ALA A 40 6.97 2.21 0.09
N GLU A 41 7.33 1.65 -1.07
CA GLU A 41 6.37 1.05 -2.01
C GLU A 41 5.66 -0.17 -1.40
N GLU A 42 6.38 -1.02 -0.68
CA GLU A 42 5.79 -2.16 0.01
C GLU A 42 4.83 -1.70 1.12
N ALA A 43 5.17 -0.63 1.86
CA ALA A 43 4.24 -0.02 2.82
C ALA A 43 2.97 0.52 2.13
N ILE A 44 3.11 1.21 0.98
CA ILE A 44 1.96 1.71 0.19
C ILE A 44 1.08 0.54 -0.29
N ARG A 45 1.68 -0.57 -0.74
CA ARG A 45 0.93 -1.77 -1.13
C ARG A 45 0.19 -2.38 0.05
N GLN A 46 0.83 -2.52 1.21
CA GLN A 46 0.15 -3.00 2.43
C GLN A 46 -1.07 -2.13 2.76
N ILE A 47 -0.91 -0.79 2.76
CA ILE A 47 -2.02 0.15 2.99
C ILE A 47 -3.11 -0.04 1.94
N SER A 48 -2.76 -0.18 0.67
CA SER A 48 -3.72 -0.43 -0.42
C SER A 48 -4.47 -1.76 -0.24
N GLY A 49 -3.80 -2.79 0.26
CA GLY A 49 -4.45 -4.07 0.61
C GLY A 49 -5.56 -3.90 1.66
N PHE A 50 -5.38 -3.00 2.63
CA PHE A 50 -6.38 -2.73 3.67
C PHE A 50 -7.52 -1.81 3.22
N PHE A 51 -7.22 -0.79 2.40
CA PHE A 51 -8.20 0.27 2.05
C PHE A 51 -8.66 0.24 0.59
N GLY A 52 -8.36 -0.84 -0.13
CA GLY A 52 -8.65 -0.99 -1.55
C GLY A 52 -7.61 -0.30 -2.45
N PRO A 53 -7.79 -0.42 -3.79
CA PRO A 53 -6.81 0.03 -4.77
C PRO A 53 -6.37 1.49 -4.56
N ASP A 54 -5.07 1.74 -4.75
CA ASP A 54 -4.50 3.06 -4.58
C ASP A 54 -5.02 4.03 -5.68
N PRO A 55 -5.70 5.13 -5.31
CA PRO A 55 -6.13 6.14 -6.27
C PRO A 55 -4.97 6.80 -7.02
N ALA A 56 -3.77 6.82 -6.44
CA ALA A 56 -2.57 7.32 -7.09
C ALA A 56 -1.84 6.26 -7.95
N CYS A 57 -2.36 5.02 -8.01
CA CYS A 57 -1.73 3.98 -8.80
C CYS A 57 -1.74 4.35 -10.29
N ARG A 58 -0.57 4.34 -10.93
CA ARG A 58 -0.46 4.65 -12.36
C ARG A 58 -1.08 3.60 -13.28
N LEU A 59 -1.34 2.39 -12.77
CA LEU A 59 -1.91 1.30 -13.56
C LEU A 59 -3.44 1.30 -13.50
N CYS A 60 -4.01 1.34 -12.30
CA CYS A 60 -5.46 1.24 -12.11
C CYS A 60 -6.15 2.54 -11.73
N GLN A 61 -5.41 3.57 -11.33
CA GLN A 61 -5.94 4.88 -10.90
C GLN A 61 -7.07 4.76 -9.86
N GLY A 62 -6.99 3.77 -8.97
CA GLY A 62 -8.02 3.50 -7.95
C GLY A 62 -9.24 2.71 -8.43
N HIS A 63 -9.34 2.38 -9.71
CA HIS A 63 -10.48 1.66 -10.30
C HIS A 63 -10.23 0.15 -10.43
N GLY A 64 -9.12 -0.38 -9.93
CA GLY A 64 -8.71 -1.74 -10.29
C GLY A 64 -8.51 -1.90 -11.81
N THR A 65 -8.48 -3.12 -12.30
CA THR A 65 -8.52 -3.39 -13.75
C THR A 65 -9.91 -3.92 -14.08
N GLU A 66 -10.63 -3.26 -14.99
CA GLU A 66 -11.93 -3.77 -15.46
C GLU A 66 -11.70 -4.99 -16.35
N ASP A 67 -12.25 -6.15 -15.96
CA ASP A 67 -12.29 -7.33 -16.82
C ASP A 67 -13.64 -7.42 -17.50
N TRP A 68 -13.72 -6.86 -18.71
CA TRP A 68 -14.93 -6.84 -19.53
C TRP A 68 -15.33 -8.23 -20.05
N ALA A 69 -14.42 -9.21 -20.04
CA ALA A 69 -14.73 -10.57 -20.45
C ALA A 69 -15.51 -11.33 -19.35
N LEU A 70 -15.24 -11.00 -18.08
CA LEU A 70 -15.90 -11.60 -16.92
C LEU A 70 -17.00 -10.73 -16.31
N LEU A 71 -17.20 -9.50 -16.82
CA LEU A 71 -18.07 -8.49 -16.21
C LEU A 71 -17.71 -8.28 -14.72
N ALA A 72 -16.41 -8.33 -14.40
CA ALA A 72 -15.91 -8.34 -13.03
C ALA A 72 -14.80 -7.30 -12.83
N TYR A 73 -14.60 -6.92 -11.57
CA TYR A 73 -13.40 -6.19 -11.15
C TYR A 73 -12.24 -7.18 -11.03
N ALA A 74 -11.20 -6.99 -11.82
CA ALA A 74 -9.93 -7.67 -11.63
C ALA A 74 -9.02 -6.86 -10.72
N SER A 75 -8.35 -7.56 -9.80
CA SER A 75 -7.37 -7.00 -8.88
C SER A 75 -6.17 -6.43 -9.66
N CYS A 76 -5.84 -5.17 -9.42
CA CYS A 76 -4.69 -4.53 -10.05
C CYS A 76 -3.39 -5.19 -9.57
N ALA A 77 -2.59 -5.74 -10.49
CA ALA A 77 -1.35 -6.46 -10.17
C ALA A 77 -0.30 -5.65 -9.36
N ASN A 78 -0.38 -4.31 -9.36
CA ASN A 78 0.48 -3.47 -8.52
C ASN A 78 -0.09 -3.23 -7.12
N CYS A 79 -1.43 -3.13 -6.99
CA CYS A 79 -2.08 -2.92 -5.70
C CYS A 79 -2.29 -4.23 -4.94
N PHE A 80 -2.47 -5.34 -5.67
CA PHE A 80 -2.77 -6.68 -5.17
C PHE A 80 -1.92 -7.72 -5.92
N PRO A 81 -0.59 -7.70 -5.75
CA PRO A 81 0.29 -8.63 -6.44
C PRO A 81 0.04 -10.10 -6.06
N GLU A 82 -0.55 -10.39 -4.90
CA GLU A 82 -0.89 -11.76 -4.50
C GLU A 82 -2.06 -12.36 -5.28
N ASP A 83 -2.93 -11.53 -5.84
CA ASP A 83 -4.13 -11.93 -6.59
C ASP A 83 -3.80 -12.25 -8.06
N ALA A 84 -2.62 -11.84 -8.54
CA ALA A 84 -2.18 -12.00 -9.92
C ALA A 84 -1.53 -13.38 -10.23
N ALA A 85 -1.56 -14.31 -9.27
CA ALA A 85 -0.87 -15.60 -9.30
C ALA A 85 -1.73 -16.76 -9.81
#